data_AF-A0A9W7HT65-F1
#
_entry.id   AF-A0A9W7HT65-F1
#
_cell.length_a   1.000
_cell.length_b   1.000
_cell.length_c   1.000
_cell.angle_alpha   90.00
_cell.angle_beta   90.00
_cell.angle_gamma   90.00
#
_symmetry.space_group_name_H-M   'P 1'
#
loop_
_entity.id
_entity.type
_entity.pdbx_description
1 polymer ?
#
loop_
_entity_poly.entity_id
_entity_poly.type
_entity_poly.pdbx_seq_one_letter_code
_entity_poly.pdbx_strand_id
1 'polypeptide(L)'
;MTSEQTFAFKSVTEWIYLDRPNSSSSSSTTALSPWVVDDFGVRNILGRGMEKMLFELHSHSKHSDGFLSPSKLVERAHGRGVKVLALTDHDTMFGITEAVETARRFGIKIIPGVEISTIFSPSRNPEMEEPVHILAYYSSCGPMRYEELEKLLANIREGRYLRAQDMVLKLNKLELPLKWEHVTQIAGKGVAPGRLHVARAMVEAGYVENLKQAFTRYLYDRGPAYSTGREPLAEEALKDAGLHEMEVYKSDGRLAAFSDLADTYDLLKLGGLDYHGRGGNGESELGSVNLPVLVLHEFLKVARPIWCGSIKDILESYVEEPSDLNLARIARFSRIGSFKESSLLSCGKDLIDHCLSSWLTIEEWQNAKFEAIRLKLSHASIDLTRVQVPIDTK
;
A
#
# COMPACT_ATOMS: atom_id res chain seq x y z
N MET A 1 8.89 21.91 -19.22
CA MET A 1 9.44 20.59 -18.88
C MET A 1 10.65 20.32 -19.76
N THR A 2 11.66 19.63 -19.24
CA THR A 2 12.74 19.06 -20.08
C THR A 2 12.18 17.95 -20.98
N SER A 3 12.94 17.51 -21.98
CA SER A 3 12.58 16.34 -22.81
C SER A 3 12.38 15.09 -21.95
N GLU A 4 13.26 14.88 -20.98
CA GLU A 4 13.20 13.80 -20.00
C GLU A 4 11.93 13.85 -19.14
N GLN A 5 11.57 15.01 -18.60
CA GLN A 5 10.32 15.18 -17.83
C GLN A 5 9.08 14.92 -18.67
N THR A 6 9.10 15.30 -19.95
CA THR A 6 8.00 15.08 -20.90
C THR A 6 7.85 13.59 -21.20
N PHE A 7 8.96 12.89 -21.41
CA PHE A 7 8.98 11.44 -21.59
C PHE A 7 8.46 10.72 -20.34
N ALA A 8 8.99 11.05 -19.16
CA ALA A 8 8.56 10.48 -17.89
C ALA A 8 7.06 10.70 -17.65
N PHE A 9 6.56 11.92 -17.89
CA PHE A 9 5.14 12.23 -17.76
C PHE A 9 4.28 11.36 -18.69
N LYS A 10 4.70 11.20 -19.96
CA LYS A 10 3.99 10.34 -20.92
C LYS A 10 3.97 8.88 -20.45
N SER A 11 5.13 8.31 -20.12
CA SER A 11 5.26 6.90 -19.68
C SER A 11 4.42 6.61 -18.43
N VAL A 12 4.47 7.50 -17.43
CA VAL A 12 3.67 7.37 -16.21
C VAL A 12 2.18 7.51 -16.50
N THR A 13 1.78 8.47 -17.34
CA THR A 13 0.38 8.66 -17.74
C THR A 13 -0.17 7.42 -18.43
N GLU A 14 0.58 6.87 -19.38
CA GLU A 14 0.21 5.64 -20.08
C GLU A 14 0.02 4.49 -19.10
N TRP A 15 0.94 4.31 -18.14
CA TRP A 15 0.81 3.29 -17.11
C TRP A 15 -0.45 3.44 -16.24
N ILE A 16 -0.75 4.65 -15.77
CA ILE A 16 -1.91 4.91 -14.91
C ILE A 16 -3.21 4.50 -15.60
N TYR A 17 -3.30 4.73 -16.91
CA TYR A 17 -4.51 4.57 -17.69
C TYR A 17 -4.53 3.32 -18.59
N LEU A 18 -3.64 2.34 -18.40
CA LEU A 18 -3.61 1.09 -19.19
C LEU A 18 -4.96 0.38 -19.30
N ASP A 19 -5.77 0.42 -18.23
CA ASP A 19 -7.08 -0.24 -18.14
C ASP A 19 -8.23 0.48 -18.85
N ARG A 20 -8.00 1.69 -19.39
CA ARG A 20 -9.07 2.46 -20.02
C ARG A 20 -9.15 2.09 -21.50
N PRO A 21 -10.31 1.65 -22.03
CA PRO A 21 -10.44 1.43 -23.45
C PRO A 21 -10.15 2.73 -24.20
N ASN A 22 -9.26 2.65 -25.20
CA ASN A 22 -8.96 3.76 -26.10
C ASN A 22 -10.27 4.27 -26.74
N SER A 23 -10.76 5.42 -26.30
CA SER A 23 -11.88 6.13 -26.93
C SER A 23 -11.45 6.88 -28.19
N SER A 24 -10.59 6.28 -29.01
CA SER A 24 -10.06 6.86 -30.25
C SER A 24 -10.43 6.02 -31.47
N SER A 25 -11.72 5.86 -31.69
CA SER A 25 -12.29 5.56 -33.01
C SER A 25 -13.60 6.31 -33.23
N SER A 26 -13.59 7.63 -33.05
CA SER A 26 -14.53 8.49 -33.78
C SER A 26 -13.88 9.80 -34.18
N SER A 27 -13.57 9.92 -35.46
CA SER A 27 -13.31 11.19 -36.11
C SER A 27 -14.61 12.00 -36.12
N SER A 28 -14.76 12.94 -35.18
CA SER A 28 -15.67 14.06 -35.39
C SER A 28 -15.03 15.33 -34.81
N THR A 29 -14.66 16.21 -35.73
CA THR A 29 -14.14 17.55 -35.45
C THR A 29 -15.31 18.41 -35.00
N THR A 30 -15.56 18.44 -33.69
CA THR A 30 -16.43 19.44 -33.08
C THR A 30 -15.64 20.13 -31.97
N ALA A 31 -15.47 21.45 -32.13
CA ALA A 31 -14.73 22.31 -31.24
C ALA A 31 -15.17 22.10 -29.78
N LEU A 32 -14.22 21.67 -28.95
CA LEU A 32 -14.42 21.41 -27.53
C LEU A 32 -14.78 22.73 -26.81
N SER A 33 -15.96 22.72 -26.18
CA SER A 33 -16.32 23.67 -25.13
C SER A 33 -15.26 23.63 -24.00
N PRO A 34 -14.87 24.77 -23.39
CA PRO A 34 -13.80 24.79 -22.39
C PRO A 34 -14.14 24.12 -21.04
N TRP A 35 -15.33 23.56 -20.90
CA TRP A 35 -15.86 23.06 -19.63
C TRP A 35 -16.32 21.62 -19.79
N VAL A 36 -15.53 20.68 -19.26
CA VAL A 36 -15.98 19.31 -18.96
C VAL A 36 -16.16 19.25 -17.45
N VAL A 37 -17.43 19.28 -17.05
CA VAL A 37 -17.86 18.89 -15.70
C VAL A 37 -17.90 17.38 -15.73
N ASP A 38 -17.18 16.70 -14.83
CA ASP A 38 -17.42 15.26 -14.66
C ASP A 38 -18.82 15.03 -14.07
N ASP A 39 -19.34 13.81 -14.17
CA ASP A 39 -20.70 13.47 -13.72
C ASP A 39 -20.95 13.71 -12.21
N PHE A 40 -19.91 14.11 -11.45
CA PHE A 40 -19.93 14.38 -10.01
C PHE A 40 -19.65 15.84 -9.64
N GLY A 41 -19.59 16.75 -10.61
CA GLY A 41 -19.58 18.19 -10.36
C GLY A 41 -18.23 18.76 -9.92
N VAL A 42 -17.12 18.06 -10.14
CA VAL A 42 -15.79 18.63 -9.88
C VAL A 42 -15.50 19.70 -10.95
N ARG A 43 -15.38 20.95 -10.51
CA ARG A 43 -15.03 22.08 -11.39
C ARG A 43 -13.57 21.99 -11.83
N ASN A 44 -13.33 21.53 -13.06
CA ASN A 44 -12.04 21.63 -13.70
C ASN A 44 -11.74 23.09 -14.08
N ILE A 45 -10.71 23.69 -13.47
CA ILE A 45 -10.13 24.93 -13.98
C ILE A 45 -9.15 24.53 -15.09
N LEU A 46 -9.62 24.55 -16.35
CA LEU A 46 -8.74 24.53 -17.53
C LEU A 46 -8.07 25.90 -17.72
N GLY A 47 -7.27 26.30 -16.74
CA GLY A 47 -6.40 27.46 -16.81
C GLY A 47 -5.00 27.01 -17.21
N ARG A 48 -4.71 27.00 -18.52
CA ARG A 48 -3.37 27.04 -19.19
C ARG A 48 -2.13 26.72 -18.31
N GLY A 49 -2.14 25.57 -17.66
CA GLY A 49 -1.10 25.01 -16.82
C GLY A 49 -1.34 23.50 -16.74
N MET A 50 -0.32 22.70 -17.05
CA MET A 50 -0.42 21.24 -17.17
C MET A 50 -1.03 20.61 -15.91
N GLU A 51 -1.91 19.60 -16.06
CA GLU A 51 -2.42 18.81 -14.94
C GLU A 51 -1.25 18.30 -14.09
N LYS A 52 -1.22 18.71 -12.81
CA LYS A 52 -0.25 18.23 -11.85
C LYS A 52 -0.60 16.79 -11.48
N MET A 53 0.27 15.84 -11.81
CA MET A 53 0.07 14.45 -11.47
C MET A 53 0.53 14.20 -10.03
N LEU A 54 -0.42 13.89 -9.15
CA LEU A 54 -0.17 13.71 -7.72
C LEU A 54 -0.17 12.23 -7.35
N PHE A 55 0.77 11.86 -6.49
CA PHE A 55 0.97 10.49 -6.04
C PHE A 55 1.16 10.48 -4.53
N GLU A 56 0.71 9.39 -3.92
CA GLU A 56 1.02 9.05 -2.54
C GLU A 56 1.57 7.62 -2.52
N LEU A 57 2.73 7.41 -1.92
CA LEU A 57 3.40 6.11 -1.87
C LEU A 57 3.53 5.56 -0.43
N HIS A 58 3.12 6.31 0.59
CA HIS A 58 3.14 5.84 1.97
C HIS A 58 1.90 6.36 2.72
N SER A 59 0.93 5.49 2.94
CA SER A 59 -0.30 5.84 3.65
C SER A 59 -0.90 4.68 4.43
N HIS A 60 -1.63 5.05 5.49
CA HIS A 60 -2.19 4.15 6.49
C HIS A 60 -3.71 4.26 6.58
N SER A 61 -4.34 3.15 6.89
CA SER A 61 -5.78 3.04 7.12
C SER A 61 -6.09 2.51 8.52
N LYS A 62 -7.38 2.37 8.83
CA LYS A 62 -7.86 1.75 10.06
C LYS A 62 -7.48 0.26 10.21
N HIS A 63 -6.90 -0.39 9.20
CA HIS A 63 -6.37 -1.74 9.37
C HIS A 63 -5.06 -1.77 10.16
N SER A 64 -4.38 -0.64 10.31
CA SER A 64 -3.24 -0.48 11.20
C SER A 64 -3.49 0.65 12.20
N ASP A 65 -2.89 1.83 12.01
CA ASP A 65 -3.03 2.96 12.92
C ASP A 65 -3.43 4.26 12.20
N GLY A 66 -4.00 4.16 10.99
CA GLY A 66 -4.70 5.26 10.35
C GLY A 66 -6.01 5.64 11.05
N PHE A 67 -6.62 6.73 10.59
CA PHE A 67 -7.90 7.26 11.07
C PHE A 67 -9.04 7.05 10.06
N LEU A 68 -8.70 6.76 8.81
CA LEU A 68 -9.66 6.56 7.72
C LEU A 68 -9.74 5.08 7.35
N SER A 69 -10.95 4.59 7.02
CA SER A 69 -11.02 3.27 6.36
C SER A 69 -10.34 3.35 4.99
N PRO A 70 -9.92 2.22 4.39
CA PRO A 70 -9.37 2.21 3.05
C PRO A 70 -10.25 2.95 2.03
N SER A 71 -11.57 2.77 2.07
CA SER A 71 -12.50 3.51 1.20
C SER A 71 -12.41 5.03 1.41
N LYS A 72 -12.42 5.48 2.68
CA LYS A 72 -12.34 6.91 3.00
C LYS A 72 -11.00 7.52 2.67
N LEU A 73 -9.91 6.76 2.79
CA LEU A 73 -8.59 7.16 2.36
C LEU A 73 -8.56 7.41 0.85
N VAL A 74 -9.11 6.49 0.06
CA VAL A 74 -9.19 6.62 -1.40
C VAL A 74 -10.10 7.79 -1.82
N GLU A 75 -11.28 7.94 -1.21
CA GLU A 75 -12.16 9.09 -1.45
C GLU A 75 -11.44 10.42 -1.17
N ARG A 76 -10.66 10.48 -0.07
CA ARG A 76 -9.85 11.65 0.26
C ARG A 76 -8.77 11.91 -0.77
N ALA A 77 -8.05 10.88 -1.20
CA ALA A 77 -7.03 10.96 -2.23
C ALA A 77 -7.61 11.53 -3.53
N HIS A 78 -8.79 11.03 -3.94
CA HIS A 78 -9.52 11.51 -5.12
C HIS A 78 -9.88 12.99 -5.01
N GLY A 79 -10.45 13.41 -3.88
CA GLY A 79 -10.79 14.82 -3.63
C GLY A 79 -9.58 15.77 -3.65
N ARG A 80 -8.36 15.23 -3.54
CA ARG A 80 -7.09 15.96 -3.67
C ARG A 80 -6.44 15.85 -5.05
N GLY A 81 -7.03 15.11 -5.99
CA GLY A 81 -6.49 14.90 -7.33
C GLY A 81 -5.36 13.87 -7.42
N VAL A 82 -5.13 13.07 -6.38
CA VAL A 82 -4.17 11.96 -6.39
C VAL A 82 -4.59 10.92 -7.44
N LYS A 83 -3.64 10.47 -8.26
CA LYS A 83 -3.85 9.49 -9.33
C LYS A 83 -3.31 8.10 -9.00
N VAL A 84 -2.27 8.04 -8.15
CA VAL A 84 -1.67 6.79 -7.67
C VAL A 84 -1.57 6.87 -6.15
N LEU A 85 -2.05 5.82 -5.47
CA LEU A 85 -2.04 5.71 -4.01
C LEU A 85 -1.50 4.34 -3.62
N ALA A 86 -0.43 4.28 -2.85
CA ALA A 86 -0.03 3.05 -2.18
C ALA A 86 -0.66 2.99 -0.78
N LEU A 87 -1.31 1.87 -0.46
CA LEU A 87 -1.76 1.58 0.89
C LEU A 87 -0.74 0.64 1.53
N THR A 88 -0.11 1.09 2.61
CA THR A 88 1.05 0.46 3.23
C THR A 88 0.84 0.33 4.73
N ASP A 89 -0.33 -0.18 5.13
CA ASP A 89 -0.67 -0.40 6.53
C ASP A 89 0.43 -1.18 7.28
N HIS A 90 0.68 -0.82 8.55
CA HIS A 90 1.67 -1.52 9.36
C HIS A 90 1.37 -3.00 9.52
N ASP A 91 2.31 -3.83 9.09
CA ASP A 91 2.33 -5.28 9.26
C ASP A 91 1.04 -5.99 8.78
N THR A 92 0.28 -5.42 7.85
CA THR A 92 -0.93 -6.05 7.31
C THR A 92 -1.28 -5.54 5.90
N MET A 93 -1.92 -6.40 5.11
CA MET A 93 -2.46 -6.07 3.79
C MET A 93 -3.99 -6.21 3.74
N PHE A 94 -4.67 -6.20 4.89
CA PHE A 94 -6.12 -6.45 4.97
C PHE A 94 -6.96 -5.33 4.32
N GLY A 95 -6.45 -4.10 4.27
CA GLY A 95 -7.14 -2.97 3.66
C GLY A 95 -7.06 -2.90 2.13
N ILE A 96 -6.21 -3.70 1.49
CA ILE A 96 -5.92 -3.56 0.05
C ILE A 96 -7.16 -3.81 -0.81
N THR A 97 -7.91 -4.89 -0.55
CA THR A 97 -9.09 -5.22 -1.36
C THR A 97 -10.14 -4.11 -1.32
N GLU A 98 -10.42 -3.54 -0.13
CA GLU A 98 -11.35 -2.42 0.01
C GLU A 98 -10.84 -1.16 -0.73
N ALA A 99 -9.53 -0.87 -0.65
CA ALA A 99 -8.93 0.26 -1.35
C ALA A 99 -9.04 0.11 -2.87
N VAL A 100 -8.67 -1.06 -3.40
CA VAL A 100 -8.70 -1.37 -4.84
C VAL A 100 -10.12 -1.25 -5.40
N GLU A 101 -11.11 -1.82 -4.72
CA GLU A 101 -12.53 -1.75 -5.11
C GLU A 101 -13.01 -0.30 -5.13
N THR A 102 -12.71 0.47 -4.08
CA THR A 102 -13.13 1.88 -4.03
C THR A 102 -12.45 2.72 -5.09
N ALA A 103 -11.16 2.50 -5.36
CA ALA A 103 -10.37 3.26 -6.31
C ALA A 103 -10.84 3.08 -7.75
N ARG A 104 -11.50 1.96 -8.06
CA ARG A 104 -12.12 1.70 -9.37
C ARG A 104 -13.12 2.79 -9.75
N ARG A 105 -13.91 3.27 -8.77
CA ARG A 105 -14.93 4.32 -8.97
C ARG A 105 -14.32 5.69 -9.28
N PHE A 106 -13.09 5.93 -8.83
CA PHE A 106 -12.42 7.24 -8.90
C PHE A 106 -11.31 7.29 -9.94
N GLY A 107 -11.01 6.18 -10.61
CA GLY A 107 -9.90 6.09 -11.55
C GLY A 107 -8.53 6.26 -10.90
N ILE A 108 -8.41 5.95 -9.61
CA ILE A 108 -7.13 5.95 -8.87
C ILE A 108 -6.47 4.58 -9.03
N LYS A 109 -5.18 4.54 -9.35
CA LYS A 109 -4.41 3.29 -9.32
C LYS A 109 -3.91 3.04 -7.91
N ILE A 110 -4.26 1.87 -7.35
CA ILE A 110 -3.73 1.43 -6.06
C ILE A 110 -2.47 0.61 -6.30
N ILE A 111 -1.40 0.91 -5.56
CA ILE A 111 -0.23 0.03 -5.42
C ILE A 111 -0.43 -0.74 -4.10
N PRO A 112 -0.66 -2.06 -4.15
CA PRO A 112 -0.64 -2.89 -2.96
C PRO A 112 0.71 -2.78 -2.24
N GLY A 113 0.70 -2.53 -0.94
CA GLY A 113 1.92 -2.53 -0.15
C GLY A 113 1.68 -2.85 1.32
N VAL A 114 2.77 -2.86 2.08
CA VAL A 114 2.79 -3.06 3.53
C VAL A 114 4.01 -2.35 4.10
N GLU A 115 3.85 -1.72 5.26
CA GLU A 115 4.98 -1.21 6.04
C GLU A 115 5.36 -2.25 7.10
N ILE A 116 6.46 -2.95 6.89
CA ILE A 116 6.92 -4.06 7.74
C ILE A 116 7.79 -3.51 8.86
N SER A 117 7.41 -3.83 10.10
CA SER A 117 8.18 -3.48 11.29
C SER A 117 9.36 -4.42 11.48
N THR A 118 10.56 -3.87 11.60
CA THR A 118 11.80 -4.64 11.73
C THR A 118 12.77 -3.97 12.72
N ILE A 119 13.85 -4.69 13.05
CA ILE A 119 14.99 -4.16 13.80
C ILE A 119 16.21 -4.13 12.88
N PHE A 120 16.86 -2.97 12.79
CA PHE A 120 18.18 -2.87 12.20
C PHE A 120 19.24 -3.01 13.29
N SER A 121 20.17 -3.94 13.12
CA SER A 121 21.31 -4.14 14.03
C SER A 121 22.62 -3.86 13.28
N PRO A 122 23.15 -2.63 13.36
CA PRO A 122 24.43 -2.28 12.74
C PRO A 122 25.54 -3.21 13.24
N SER A 123 26.27 -3.83 12.31
CA SER A 123 27.36 -4.77 12.62
C SER A 123 26.97 -5.93 13.55
N ARG A 124 25.67 -6.29 13.61
CA ARG A 124 25.11 -7.31 14.51
C ARG A 124 25.42 -7.04 16.00
N ASN A 125 25.45 -5.78 16.40
CA ASN A 125 25.59 -5.39 17.79
C ASN A 125 24.19 -5.21 18.43
N PRO A 126 23.79 -6.07 19.38
CA PRO A 126 22.48 -5.99 20.03
C PRO A 126 22.25 -4.68 20.80
N GLU A 127 23.33 -4.01 21.25
CA GLU A 127 23.24 -2.74 21.98
C GLU A 127 22.90 -1.55 21.07
N MET A 128 23.03 -1.73 19.75
CA MET A 128 22.78 -0.70 18.72
C MET A 128 21.54 -1.02 17.87
N GLU A 129 20.69 -1.92 18.34
CA GLU A 129 19.44 -2.25 17.64
C GLU A 129 18.49 -1.05 17.59
N GLU A 130 18.07 -0.70 16.37
CA GLU A 130 17.13 0.39 16.12
C GLU A 130 15.88 -0.13 15.41
N PRO A 131 14.67 0.28 15.86
CA PRO A 131 13.46 -0.02 15.11
C PRO A 131 13.47 0.71 13.78
N VAL A 132 13.29 -0.04 12.70
CA VAL A 132 13.16 0.50 11.34
C VAL A 132 11.96 -0.11 10.65
N HIS A 133 11.36 0.65 9.75
CA HIS A 133 10.21 0.20 8.97
C HIS A 133 10.57 0.14 7.50
N ILE A 134 9.97 -0.82 6.81
CA ILE A 134 10.36 -1.16 5.46
C ILE A 134 9.12 -1.31 4.60
N LEU A 135 9.03 -0.47 3.57
CA LEU A 135 7.93 -0.48 2.63
C LEU A 135 8.16 -1.55 1.57
N ALA A 136 7.20 -2.46 1.45
CA ALA A 136 7.15 -3.44 0.37
C ALA A 136 5.98 -3.10 -0.58
N TYR A 137 6.23 -3.10 -1.89
CA TYR A 137 5.22 -2.84 -2.92
C TYR A 137 5.06 -4.02 -3.86
N TYR A 138 3.82 -4.34 -4.20
CA TYR A 138 3.46 -5.51 -4.98
C TYR A 138 2.62 -5.16 -6.20
N SER A 139 2.54 -6.13 -7.12
CA SER A 139 1.73 -6.03 -8.33
C SER A 139 0.22 -6.21 -8.05
N SER A 140 -0.61 -6.12 -9.09
CA SER A 140 -2.04 -6.49 -9.03
C SER A 140 -2.30 -7.94 -8.64
N CYS A 141 -1.31 -8.84 -8.69
CA CYS A 141 -1.45 -10.21 -8.22
C CYS A 141 -0.97 -10.39 -6.77
N GLY A 142 -0.47 -9.33 -6.12
CA GLY A 142 0.10 -9.39 -4.78
C GLY A 142 1.49 -10.02 -4.72
N PRO A 143 1.94 -10.43 -3.52
CA PRO A 143 3.22 -11.11 -3.32
C PRO A 143 3.19 -12.56 -3.81
N MET A 144 4.29 -13.01 -4.41
CA MET A 144 4.47 -14.41 -4.85
C MET A 144 4.38 -15.42 -3.69
N ARG A 145 4.95 -15.07 -2.53
CA ARG A 145 5.00 -15.89 -1.31
C ARG A 145 4.07 -15.32 -0.24
N TYR A 146 2.79 -15.25 -0.57
CA TYR A 146 1.79 -14.57 0.28
C TYR A 146 1.67 -15.21 1.66
N GLU A 147 1.68 -16.54 1.76
CA GLU A 147 1.48 -17.22 3.05
C GLU A 147 2.68 -17.10 3.97
N GLU A 148 3.90 -17.19 3.43
CA GLU A 148 5.11 -16.95 4.21
C GLU A 148 5.14 -15.51 4.71
N LEU A 149 4.80 -14.55 3.85
CA LEU A 149 4.69 -13.15 4.23
C LEU A 149 3.61 -12.96 5.30
N GLU A 150 2.39 -13.44 5.09
CA GLU A 150 1.30 -13.26 6.05
C GLU A 150 1.60 -13.93 7.39
N LYS A 151 2.28 -15.08 7.39
CA LYS A 151 2.77 -15.73 8.63
C LYS A 151 3.80 -14.85 9.36
N LEU A 152 4.74 -14.26 8.63
CA LEU A 152 5.70 -13.31 9.19
C LEU A 152 4.98 -12.09 9.79
N LEU A 153 4.07 -11.47 9.01
CA LEU A 153 3.30 -10.31 9.43
C LEU A 153 2.43 -10.62 10.67
N ALA A 154 1.79 -11.79 10.72
CA ALA A 154 1.01 -12.24 11.87
C ALA A 154 1.86 -12.36 13.14
N ASN A 155 3.09 -12.88 13.03
CA ASN A 155 4.01 -12.96 14.17
C ASN A 155 4.42 -11.56 14.68
N ILE A 156 4.66 -10.61 13.77
CA ILE A 156 4.96 -9.22 14.13
C ILE A 156 3.77 -8.59 14.86
N ARG A 157 2.55 -8.77 14.34
CA ARG A 157 1.31 -8.28 14.95
C ARG A 157 1.07 -8.85 16.34
N GLU A 158 1.39 -10.13 16.57
CA GLU A 158 1.32 -10.73 17.91
C GLU A 158 2.32 -10.07 18.88
N GLY A 159 3.56 -9.86 18.44
CA GLY A 159 4.56 -9.13 19.22
C GLY A 159 4.10 -7.70 19.56
N ARG A 160 3.46 -7.01 18.61
CA ARG A 160 2.88 -5.67 18.78
C ARG A 160 1.78 -5.67 19.84
N TYR A 161 0.91 -6.68 19.84
CA TYR A 161 -0.15 -6.85 20.84
C TYR A 161 0.43 -6.96 22.26
N LEU A 162 1.39 -7.86 22.46
CA LEU A 162 2.07 -8.06 23.76
C LEU A 162 2.78 -6.78 24.22
N ARG A 163 3.47 -6.10 23.29
CA ARG A 163 4.12 -4.82 23.58
C ARG A 163 3.12 -3.77 24.07
N ALA A 164 1.96 -3.64 23.42
CA ALA A 164 0.96 -2.67 23.85
C ALA A 164 0.34 -2.99 25.21
N GLN A 165 0.16 -4.26 25.55
CA GLN A 165 -0.23 -4.66 26.91
C GLN A 165 0.80 -4.22 27.94
N ASP A 166 2.10 -4.41 27.67
CA ASP A 166 3.16 -3.96 28.57
C ASP A 166 3.19 -2.43 28.73
N MET A 167 2.98 -1.68 27.64
CA MET A 167 2.86 -0.21 27.72
C MET A 167 1.71 0.23 28.63
N VAL A 168 0.55 -0.43 28.53
CA VAL A 168 -0.60 -0.17 29.43
C VAL A 168 -0.24 -0.50 30.88
N LEU A 169 0.41 -1.63 31.14
CA LEU A 169 0.87 -1.99 32.49
C LEU A 169 1.85 -0.97 33.07
N LYS A 170 2.78 -0.45 32.25
CA LYS A 170 3.73 0.60 32.65
C LYS A 170 3.02 1.91 32.96
N LEU A 171 2.06 2.33 32.12
CA LEU A 171 1.24 3.52 32.39
C LEU A 171 0.44 3.39 33.69
N ASN A 172 -0.14 2.21 33.95
CA ASN A 172 -0.88 1.96 35.19
C ASN A 172 0.03 2.08 36.44
N LYS A 173 1.29 1.64 36.35
CA LYS A 173 2.29 1.82 37.43
C LYS A 173 2.71 3.28 37.63
N LEU A 174 2.57 4.10 36.59
CA LEU A 174 2.82 5.55 36.63
C LEU A 174 1.58 6.34 37.09
N GLU A 175 0.59 5.67 37.70
CA GLU A 175 -0.67 6.28 38.17
C GLU A 175 -1.52 6.89 37.04
N LEU A 176 -1.38 6.38 35.81
CA LEU A 176 -2.19 6.73 34.63
C LEU A 176 -3.01 5.52 34.19
N PRO A 177 -4.04 5.09 34.97
CA PRO A 177 -4.73 3.85 34.70
C PRO A 177 -5.48 3.87 33.36
N LEU A 178 -5.09 2.98 32.46
CA LEU A 178 -5.77 2.66 31.21
C LEU A 178 -6.27 1.23 31.23
N LYS A 179 -7.47 1.03 30.69
CA LYS A 179 -8.06 -0.29 30.47
C LYS A 179 -7.61 -0.84 29.13
N TRP A 180 -7.22 -2.11 29.09
CA TRP A 180 -6.81 -2.77 27.85
C TRP A 180 -7.93 -2.76 26.80
N GLU A 181 -9.17 -2.95 27.24
CA GLU A 181 -10.37 -2.97 26.41
C GLU A 181 -10.58 -1.64 25.68
N HIS A 182 -10.20 -0.53 26.30
CA HIS A 182 -10.31 0.79 25.68
C HIS A 182 -9.28 0.96 24.55
N VAL A 183 -8.05 0.48 24.75
CA VAL A 183 -7.00 0.52 23.72
C VAL A 183 -7.38 -0.35 22.52
N THR A 184 -7.90 -1.55 22.75
CA THR A 184 -8.35 -2.44 21.65
C THR A 184 -9.60 -1.91 20.96
N GLN A 185 -10.50 -1.25 21.68
CA GLN A 185 -11.65 -0.57 21.07
C GLN A 185 -11.21 0.55 20.12
N ILE A 186 -10.20 1.34 20.51
CA ILE A 186 -9.64 2.41 19.67
C ILE A 186 -8.93 1.83 18.44
N ALA A 187 -8.18 0.74 18.60
CA ALA A 187 -7.50 0.07 17.48
C ALA A 187 -8.52 -0.51 16.48
N GLY A 188 -9.62 -1.07 16.99
CA GLY A 188 -10.63 -1.72 16.19
C GLY A 188 -10.43 -3.24 16.10
N LYS A 189 -11.45 -3.92 15.58
CA LYS A 189 -11.45 -5.38 15.50
C LYS A 189 -10.39 -5.87 14.50
N GLY A 190 -9.60 -6.86 14.91
CA GLY A 190 -8.56 -7.47 14.08
C GLY A 190 -7.29 -6.62 13.90
N VAL A 191 -7.19 -5.48 14.59
CA VAL A 191 -6.06 -4.56 14.51
C VAL A 191 -5.15 -4.76 15.71
N ALA A 192 -3.86 -5.02 15.46
CA ALA A 192 -2.85 -5.13 16.51
C ALA A 192 -2.53 -3.73 17.07
N PRO A 193 -2.83 -3.44 18.35
CA PRO A 193 -2.64 -2.09 18.88
C PRO A 193 -1.15 -1.69 18.93
N GLY A 194 -0.75 -0.65 18.20
CA GLY A 194 0.54 0.02 18.36
C GLY A 194 0.57 1.16 19.39
N ARG A 195 1.72 1.82 19.51
CA ARG A 195 1.95 3.01 20.36
C ARG A 195 0.92 4.12 20.13
N LEU A 196 0.53 4.34 18.88
CA LEU A 196 -0.43 5.38 18.53
C LEU A 196 -1.82 5.14 19.15
N HIS A 197 -2.28 3.87 19.24
CA HIS A 197 -3.55 3.55 19.90
C HIS A 197 -3.49 3.77 21.41
N VAL A 198 -2.36 3.44 22.04
CA VAL A 198 -2.14 3.75 23.47
C VAL A 198 -2.13 5.27 23.67
N ALA A 199 -1.44 6.02 22.82
CA ALA A 199 -1.43 7.49 22.86
C ALA A 199 -2.84 8.08 22.72
N ARG A 200 -3.67 7.57 21.81
CA ARG A 200 -5.07 7.97 21.66
C ARG A 200 -5.88 7.67 22.93
N ALA A 201 -5.71 6.49 23.51
CA ALA A 201 -6.36 6.13 24.77
C ALA A 201 -5.96 7.07 25.91
N MET A 202 -4.71 7.52 25.96
CA MET A 202 -4.26 8.53 26.94
C MET A 202 -4.93 9.88 26.74
N VAL A 203 -5.14 10.31 25.49
CA VAL A 203 -5.85 11.54 25.15
C VAL A 203 -7.32 11.44 25.54
N GLU A 204 -8.00 10.35 25.15
CA GLU A 204 -9.42 10.14 25.46
C GLU A 204 -9.68 10.02 26.97
N ALA A 205 -8.73 9.46 27.72
CA ALA A 205 -8.78 9.40 29.18
C ALA A 205 -8.43 10.73 29.88
N GLY A 206 -8.01 11.77 29.14
CA GLY A 206 -7.67 13.08 29.69
C GLY A 206 -6.31 13.16 30.40
N TYR A 207 -5.44 12.17 30.26
CA TYR A 207 -4.10 12.18 30.86
C TYR A 207 -3.11 13.08 30.12
N VAL A 208 -3.38 13.34 28.84
CA VAL A 208 -2.59 14.20 27.98
C VAL A 208 -3.51 15.00 27.04
N GLU A 209 -3.10 16.21 26.70
CA GLU A 209 -3.87 17.15 25.87
C GLU A 209 -3.92 16.72 24.39
N ASN A 210 -2.89 16.03 23.91
CA ASN A 210 -2.75 15.64 22.51
C ASN A 210 -1.72 14.52 22.34
N LEU A 211 -1.70 13.92 21.15
CA LEU A 211 -0.79 12.83 20.79
C LEU A 211 0.69 13.22 20.96
N LYS A 212 1.06 14.46 20.60
CA LYS A 212 2.44 14.94 20.74
C LYS A 212 2.88 14.86 22.20
N GLN A 213 2.05 15.31 23.13
CA GLN A 213 2.35 15.22 24.56
C GLN A 213 2.47 13.76 25.04
N ALA A 214 1.63 12.85 24.55
CA ALA A 214 1.72 11.42 24.86
C ALA A 214 3.09 10.83 24.48
N PHE A 215 3.53 11.07 23.24
CA PHE A 215 4.82 10.62 22.75
C PHE A 215 5.99 11.30 23.47
N THR A 216 5.97 12.62 23.63
CA THR A 216 7.09 13.35 24.25
C THR A 216 7.28 13.01 25.73
N ARG A 217 6.22 12.72 26.48
CA ARG A 217 6.33 12.47 27.93
C ARG A 217 6.46 11.00 28.31
N TYR A 218 5.82 10.09 27.56
CA TYR A 218 5.64 8.71 28.03
C TYR A 218 6.06 7.65 27.02
N LEU A 219 5.75 7.85 25.73
CA LEU A 219 5.82 6.79 24.70
C LEU A 219 6.98 6.94 23.69
N TYR A 220 7.88 7.91 23.90
CA TYR A 220 9.10 8.05 23.09
C TYR A 220 10.04 6.85 23.29
N ASP A 221 10.99 6.65 22.37
CA ASP A 221 11.92 5.52 22.44
C ASP A 221 12.73 5.55 23.74
N ARG A 222 12.72 4.43 24.48
CA ARG A 222 13.31 4.30 25.83
C ARG A 222 12.63 5.19 26.90
N GLY A 223 11.43 5.71 26.62
CA GLY A 223 10.64 6.49 27.56
C GLY A 223 9.98 5.65 28.66
N PRO A 224 9.32 6.32 29.64
CA PRO A 224 8.79 5.67 30.85
C PRO A 224 7.80 4.53 30.60
N ALA A 225 6.97 4.67 29.56
CA ALA A 225 5.99 3.66 29.16
C ALA A 225 6.39 2.91 27.89
N TYR A 226 7.60 3.14 27.37
CA TYR A 226 8.09 2.44 26.18
C TYR A 226 8.32 0.96 26.46
N SER A 227 7.96 0.11 25.52
CA SER A 227 8.29 -1.31 25.52
C SER A 227 8.90 -1.70 24.19
N THR A 228 9.90 -2.56 24.21
CA THR A 228 10.44 -3.21 23.00
C THR A 228 9.56 -4.40 22.63
N GLY A 229 9.52 -4.73 21.34
CA GLY A 229 8.85 -5.93 20.82
C GLY A 229 9.87 -7.05 20.51
N ARG A 230 9.41 -8.05 19.77
CA ARG A 230 10.25 -9.11 19.18
C ARG A 230 10.15 -9.04 17.66
N GLU A 231 10.30 -7.85 17.11
CA GLU A 231 10.34 -7.65 15.67
C GLU A 231 11.54 -8.39 15.05
N PRO A 232 11.40 -8.94 13.84
CA PRO A 232 12.49 -9.65 13.19
C PRO A 232 13.62 -8.70 12.80
N LEU A 233 14.84 -9.23 12.70
CA LEU A 233 15.97 -8.50 12.13
C LEU A 233 15.70 -8.21 10.64
N ALA A 234 15.94 -6.97 10.23
CA ALA A 234 15.73 -6.50 8.86
C ALA A 234 16.46 -7.39 7.84
N GLU A 235 17.70 -7.83 8.12
CA GLU A 235 18.48 -8.64 7.18
C GLU A 235 17.86 -10.02 6.89
N GLU A 236 17.23 -10.66 7.88
CA GLU A 236 16.75 -12.05 7.82
C GLU A 236 15.31 -12.15 7.29
N ALA A 237 14.46 -11.16 7.58
CA ALA A 237 13.06 -11.16 7.16
C ALA A 237 12.82 -10.76 5.69
N LEU A 238 13.71 -9.98 5.08
CA LEU A 238 13.38 -9.21 3.87
C LEU A 238 13.81 -9.87 2.55
N LYS A 239 14.99 -10.51 2.54
CA LYS A 239 15.48 -11.27 1.36
C LYS A 239 14.61 -12.50 1.12
N ASP A 240 14.26 -13.20 2.19
CA ASP A 240 13.41 -14.39 2.14
C ASP A 240 11.92 -14.06 1.92
N ALA A 241 11.52 -12.79 1.94
CA ALA A 241 10.18 -12.33 1.60
C ALA A 241 10.08 -11.66 0.20
N GLY A 242 11.20 -11.47 -0.51
CA GLY A 242 11.22 -10.88 -1.85
C GLY A 242 11.11 -9.35 -1.88
N LEU A 243 11.66 -8.68 -0.87
CA LEU A 243 11.70 -7.22 -0.81
C LEU A 243 12.78 -6.65 -1.76
N HIS A 244 12.46 -5.56 -2.45
CA HIS A 244 13.36 -4.88 -3.39
C HIS A 244 13.60 -3.39 -3.07
N GLU A 245 12.94 -2.81 -2.07
CA GLU A 245 12.95 -1.34 -1.83
C GLU A 245 12.81 -0.99 -0.34
N MET A 246 13.17 0.24 0.04
CA MET A 246 13.04 0.75 1.41
C MET A 246 12.72 2.25 1.42
N GLU A 247 11.95 2.70 2.41
CA GLU A 247 11.74 4.13 2.62
C GLU A 247 13.00 4.78 3.19
N VAL A 248 13.48 5.83 2.52
CA VAL A 248 14.70 6.55 2.91
C VAL A 248 14.40 8.01 3.27
N TYR A 249 13.34 8.58 2.70
CA TYR A 249 12.95 9.96 2.97
C TYR A 249 11.95 10.03 4.12
N LYS A 250 12.45 10.00 5.36
CA LYS A 250 11.66 10.29 6.56
C LYS A 250 11.91 11.73 7.03
N SER A 251 10.86 12.39 7.52
CA SER A 251 10.92 13.76 8.05
C SER A 251 11.69 13.89 9.38
N ASP A 252 12.27 12.80 9.89
CA ASP A 252 12.97 12.73 11.18
C ASP A 252 14.46 13.14 11.12
N GLY A 253 14.99 13.47 9.94
CA GLY A 253 16.34 13.99 9.77
C GLY A 253 17.45 12.93 9.69
N ARG A 254 17.12 11.63 9.66
CA ARG A 254 18.10 10.52 9.55
C ARG A 254 18.36 10.04 8.11
N LEU A 255 18.15 10.93 7.14
CA LEU A 255 18.24 10.64 5.70
C LEU A 255 19.55 9.95 5.29
N ALA A 256 20.69 10.34 5.87
CA ALA A 256 22.00 9.80 5.51
C ALA A 256 22.13 8.30 5.88
N ALA A 257 21.73 7.91 7.09
CA ALA A 257 21.87 6.52 7.55
C ALA A 257 20.96 5.56 6.76
N PHE A 258 19.71 5.95 6.48
CA PHE A 258 18.81 5.14 5.67
C PHE A 258 19.19 5.13 4.19
N SER A 259 19.80 6.22 3.69
CA SER A 259 20.36 6.29 2.34
C SER A 259 21.52 5.30 2.19
N ASP A 260 22.45 5.27 3.13
CA ASP A 260 23.60 4.36 3.11
C ASP A 260 23.15 2.90 3.23
N LEU A 261 22.11 2.64 4.02
CA LEU A 261 21.50 1.32 4.14
C LEU A 261 20.84 0.88 2.82
N ALA A 262 20.08 1.77 2.19
CA ALA A 262 19.50 1.49 0.87
C ALA A 262 20.58 1.24 -0.18
N ASP A 263 21.65 2.03 -0.20
CA ASP A 263 22.78 1.83 -1.11
C ASP A 263 23.49 0.49 -0.84
N THR A 264 23.65 0.12 0.44
CA THR A 264 24.31 -1.15 0.84
C THR A 264 23.56 -2.38 0.32
N TYR A 265 22.22 -2.31 0.24
CA TYR A 265 21.37 -3.41 -0.17
C TYR A 265 20.76 -3.25 -1.57
N ASP A 266 21.24 -2.28 -2.35
CA ASP A 266 20.74 -1.95 -3.70
C ASP A 266 19.22 -1.70 -3.74
N LEU A 267 18.70 -1.04 -2.69
CA LEU A 267 17.29 -0.70 -2.54
C LEU A 267 17.01 0.69 -3.11
N LEU A 268 15.88 0.84 -3.79
CA LEU A 268 15.42 2.17 -4.18
C LEU A 268 15.07 3.02 -2.96
N LYS A 269 15.49 4.29 -3.02
CA LYS A 269 15.22 5.30 -2.00
C LYS A 269 13.89 5.99 -2.32
N LEU A 270 12.85 5.65 -1.57
CA LEU A 270 11.52 6.25 -1.73
C LEU A 270 11.13 7.12 -0.53
N GLY A 271 10.15 7.98 -0.76
CA GLY A 271 9.51 8.80 0.26
C GLY A 271 8.02 8.87 0.00
N GLY A 272 7.23 8.80 1.06
CA GLY A 272 5.83 9.19 1.04
C GLY A 272 5.50 10.12 2.19
N LEU A 273 4.22 10.45 2.35
CA LEU A 273 3.79 11.36 3.40
C LEU A 273 3.76 10.72 4.79
N ASP A 274 3.75 9.39 4.86
CA ASP A 274 3.41 8.64 6.07
C ASP A 274 2.02 9.10 6.58
N TYR A 275 1.05 9.14 5.66
CA TYR A 275 -0.25 9.75 5.89
C TYR A 275 -1.18 8.82 6.69
N HIS A 276 -1.68 9.29 7.83
CA HIS A 276 -2.59 8.54 8.71
C HIS A 276 -4.03 9.09 8.70
N GLY A 277 -4.26 10.29 8.14
CA GLY A 277 -5.60 10.89 8.03
C GLY A 277 -6.18 11.44 9.32
N ARG A 278 -5.33 11.91 10.23
CA ARG A 278 -5.67 12.63 11.47
C ARG A 278 -6.56 13.83 11.23
N GLY A 279 -6.28 14.57 10.15
CA GLY A 279 -6.85 15.89 9.90
C GLY A 279 -6.31 16.98 10.85
N GLY A 280 -6.66 18.23 10.57
CA GLY A 280 -6.18 19.40 11.33
C GLY A 280 -4.75 19.84 10.97
N ASN A 281 -4.19 20.77 11.74
CA ASN A 281 -2.95 21.48 11.39
C ASN A 281 -1.64 20.68 11.58
N GLY A 282 -1.73 19.41 12.01
CA GLY A 282 -0.57 18.61 12.43
C GLY A 282 -0.13 17.52 11.45
N GLU A 283 -0.82 17.35 10.33
CA GLU A 283 -0.52 16.35 9.31
C GLU A 283 -0.66 16.97 7.92
N SER A 284 0.28 16.64 7.03
CA SER A 284 0.24 17.08 5.64
C SER A 284 -0.86 16.35 4.88
N GLU A 285 -1.61 17.07 4.04
CA GLU A 285 -2.69 16.49 3.25
C GLU A 285 -2.17 15.62 2.09
N LEU A 286 -2.94 14.61 1.68
CA LEU A 286 -2.61 13.79 0.51
C LEU A 286 -2.31 14.63 -0.73
N GLY A 287 -1.22 14.30 -1.42
CA GLY A 287 -0.76 15.01 -2.62
C GLY A 287 -0.18 16.40 -2.35
N SER A 288 0.00 16.80 -1.08
CA SER A 288 0.66 18.06 -0.74
C SER A 288 2.16 18.04 -1.02
N VAL A 289 2.81 16.88 -0.87
CA VAL A 289 4.20 16.70 -1.33
C VAL A 289 4.19 16.61 -2.84
N ASN A 290 4.83 17.59 -3.47
CA ASN A 290 5.01 17.62 -4.91
C ASN A 290 6.17 16.68 -5.30
N LEU A 291 5.90 15.37 -5.38
CA LEU A 291 6.84 14.42 -5.93
C LEU A 291 7.02 14.69 -7.44
N PRO A 292 8.24 14.97 -7.93
CA PRO A 292 8.47 15.11 -9.35
C PRO A 292 8.10 13.83 -10.09
N VAL A 293 7.48 13.96 -11.27
CA VAL A 293 7.12 12.81 -12.11
C VAL A 293 8.32 11.92 -12.48
N LEU A 294 9.53 12.48 -12.49
CA LEU A 294 10.79 11.75 -12.66
C LEU A 294 11.02 10.71 -11.56
N VAL A 295 10.68 11.02 -10.30
CA VAL A 295 10.84 10.09 -9.18
C VAL A 295 9.96 8.86 -9.38
N LEU A 296 8.70 9.07 -9.77
CA LEU A 296 7.80 7.94 -10.05
C LEU A 296 8.23 7.17 -11.29
N HIS A 297 8.73 7.86 -12.32
CA HIS A 297 9.25 7.20 -13.51
C HIS A 297 10.46 6.30 -13.21
N GLU A 298 11.41 6.76 -12.38
CA GLU A 298 12.55 5.94 -11.95
C GLU A 298 12.13 4.78 -11.05
N PHE A 299 11.17 5.00 -10.14
CA PHE A 299 10.53 3.93 -9.38
C PHE A 299 9.95 2.86 -10.31
N LEU A 300 9.13 3.25 -11.29
CA LEU A 300 8.52 2.31 -12.22
C LEU A 300 9.56 1.56 -13.07
N LYS A 301 10.71 2.18 -13.41
CA LYS A 301 11.76 1.48 -14.16
C LYS A 301 12.34 0.28 -13.41
N VAL A 302 12.39 0.33 -12.08
CA VAL A 302 12.87 -0.78 -11.25
C VAL A 302 11.72 -1.72 -10.87
N ALA A 303 10.59 -1.16 -10.43
CA ALA A 303 9.48 -1.94 -9.92
C ALA A 303 8.78 -2.77 -11.01
N ARG A 304 8.63 -2.24 -12.24
CA ARG A 304 7.89 -2.92 -13.32
C ARG A 304 8.49 -4.27 -13.74
N PRO A 305 9.80 -4.40 -14.01
CA PRO A 305 10.39 -5.71 -14.30
C PRO A 305 10.16 -6.75 -13.20
N ILE A 306 10.29 -6.34 -11.93
CA ILE A 306 10.06 -7.18 -10.76
C ILE A 306 8.60 -7.64 -10.70
N TRP A 307 7.67 -6.70 -10.83
CA TRP A 307 6.24 -6.99 -10.84
C TRP A 307 5.83 -7.88 -12.01
N CYS A 308 6.39 -7.65 -13.20
CA CYS A 308 6.14 -8.48 -14.37
C CYS A 308 6.60 -9.93 -14.15
N GLY A 309 7.80 -10.11 -13.59
CA GLY A 309 8.30 -11.44 -13.18
C GLY A 309 7.39 -12.09 -12.14
N SER A 310 7.01 -11.36 -11.09
CA SER A 310 6.13 -11.86 -10.04
C SER A 310 4.74 -12.23 -10.57
N ILE A 311 4.13 -11.42 -11.45
CA ILE A 311 2.84 -11.75 -12.07
C ILE A 311 2.95 -13.05 -12.87
N LYS A 312 4.00 -13.18 -13.67
CA LYS A 312 4.27 -14.39 -14.46
C LYS A 312 4.33 -15.62 -13.55
N ASP A 313 5.13 -15.56 -12.50
CA ASP A 313 5.37 -16.73 -11.64
C ASP A 313 4.11 -17.10 -10.83
N ILE A 314 3.32 -16.11 -10.37
CA ILE A 314 2.02 -16.35 -9.72
C ILE A 314 1.05 -17.05 -10.68
N LEU A 315 0.97 -16.56 -11.92
CA LEU A 315 0.07 -17.15 -12.92
C LEU A 315 0.54 -18.56 -13.31
N GLU A 316 1.85 -18.80 -13.44
CA GLU A 316 2.41 -20.14 -13.68
C GLU A 316 2.09 -21.10 -12.53
N SER A 317 2.24 -20.67 -11.28
CA SER A 317 1.86 -21.47 -10.10
C SER A 317 0.37 -21.82 -10.11
N TYR A 318 -0.50 -20.89 -10.49
CA TYR A 318 -1.93 -21.17 -10.66
C TYR A 318 -2.21 -22.16 -11.80
N VAL A 319 -1.46 -22.11 -12.90
CA VAL A 319 -1.59 -23.08 -13.99
C VAL A 319 -1.21 -24.48 -13.54
N GLU A 320 -0.15 -24.60 -12.74
CA GLU A 320 0.33 -25.88 -12.20
C GLU A 320 -0.64 -26.45 -11.16
N GLU A 321 -1.22 -25.59 -10.32
CA GLU A 321 -2.17 -25.96 -9.28
C GLU A 321 -3.41 -25.03 -9.31
N PRO A 322 -4.40 -25.31 -10.18
CA PRO A 322 -5.61 -24.50 -10.30
C PRO A 322 -6.55 -24.80 -9.13
N SER A 323 -6.39 -24.02 -8.05
CA SER A 323 -7.21 -24.11 -6.84
C SER A 323 -7.97 -22.81 -6.57
N ASP A 324 -9.12 -22.91 -5.90
CA ASP A 324 -9.89 -21.74 -5.45
C ASP A 324 -9.06 -20.82 -4.53
N LEU A 325 -8.11 -21.40 -3.80
CA LEU A 325 -7.20 -20.68 -2.91
C LEU A 325 -6.21 -19.81 -3.70
N ASN A 326 -5.55 -20.37 -4.72
CA ASN A 326 -4.63 -19.61 -5.58
C ASN A 326 -5.37 -18.53 -6.37
N LEU A 327 -6.58 -18.84 -6.84
CA LEU A 327 -7.44 -17.89 -7.51
C LEU A 327 -7.88 -16.74 -6.58
N ALA A 328 -8.26 -17.05 -5.33
CA ALA A 328 -8.64 -16.06 -4.32
C ALA A 328 -7.50 -15.08 -4.04
N ARG A 329 -6.25 -15.54 -4.03
CA ARG A 329 -5.06 -14.69 -3.83
C ARG A 329 -4.86 -13.72 -4.97
N ILE A 330 -4.95 -14.20 -6.20
CA ILE A 330 -4.87 -13.33 -7.39
C ILE A 330 -6.00 -12.30 -7.34
N ALA A 331 -7.23 -12.74 -7.07
CA ALA A 331 -8.41 -11.87 -7.00
C ALA A 331 -8.28 -10.78 -5.93
N ARG A 332 -7.71 -11.11 -4.75
CA ARG A 332 -7.59 -10.22 -3.58
C ARG A 332 -6.88 -8.89 -3.86
N PHE A 333 -5.86 -8.91 -4.71
CA PHE A 333 -5.03 -7.73 -5.03
C PHE A 333 -5.41 -7.06 -6.36
N SER A 334 -6.17 -7.80 -7.18
CA SER A 334 -6.60 -7.34 -8.49
C SER A 334 -7.84 -6.45 -8.40
N ARG A 335 -8.13 -5.73 -9.48
CA ARG A 335 -9.39 -4.96 -9.64
C ARG A 335 -10.60 -5.83 -9.98
N ILE A 336 -10.49 -7.14 -9.77
CA ILE A 336 -11.54 -8.12 -10.00
C ILE A 336 -12.54 -7.97 -8.86
N GLY A 337 -13.60 -7.20 -9.11
CA GLY A 337 -14.57 -6.84 -8.08
C GLY A 337 -15.33 -8.04 -7.50
N SER A 338 -16.07 -7.78 -6.43
CA SER A 338 -17.12 -8.69 -5.94
C SER A 338 -18.17 -8.87 -7.05
N PHE A 339 -18.17 -10.04 -7.68
CA PHE A 339 -19.04 -10.38 -8.81
C PHE A 339 -20.53 -10.34 -8.44
N LYS A 340 -21.17 -9.19 -8.64
CA LYS A 340 -22.62 -9.09 -8.88
C LYS A 340 -23.00 -8.97 -10.35
N GLU A 341 -22.03 -8.89 -11.27
CA GLU A 341 -22.24 -8.92 -12.73
C GLU A 341 -21.67 -10.22 -13.30
N SER A 342 -22.48 -11.27 -13.29
CA SER A 342 -22.13 -12.68 -13.48
C SER A 342 -22.04 -13.14 -14.94
N SER A 343 -21.38 -12.41 -15.86
CA SER A 343 -21.43 -12.84 -17.28
C SER A 343 -20.21 -12.61 -18.17
N LEU A 344 -19.05 -12.11 -17.68
CA LEU A 344 -17.93 -11.74 -18.59
C LEU A 344 -16.62 -12.51 -18.43
N LEU A 345 -16.37 -13.24 -17.33
CA LEU A 345 -15.17 -14.09 -17.20
C LEU A 345 -15.63 -15.54 -17.20
N SER A 346 -15.61 -16.16 -18.39
CA SER A 346 -16.07 -17.55 -18.59
C SER A 346 -14.92 -18.55 -18.69
N CYS A 347 -13.68 -18.05 -18.76
CA CYS A 347 -12.48 -18.87 -18.86
C CYS A 347 -11.26 -18.21 -18.20
N GLY A 348 -10.24 -19.00 -17.86
CA GLY A 348 -9.03 -18.49 -17.21
C GLY A 348 -8.23 -17.47 -18.00
N LYS A 349 -8.47 -17.38 -19.31
CA LYS A 349 -7.92 -16.33 -20.16
C LYS A 349 -8.39 -14.93 -19.75
N ASP A 350 -9.67 -14.77 -19.40
CA ASP A 350 -10.23 -13.46 -19.08
C ASP A 350 -9.62 -12.90 -17.77
N LEU A 351 -9.30 -13.79 -16.82
CA LEU A 351 -8.62 -13.47 -15.55
C LEU A 351 -7.21 -12.92 -15.81
N ILE A 352 -6.44 -13.66 -16.60
CA ILE A 352 -5.08 -13.27 -16.99
C ILE A 352 -5.11 -11.93 -17.70
N ASP A 353 -6.02 -11.77 -18.67
CA ASP A 353 -6.07 -10.58 -19.48
C ASP A 353 -6.38 -9.34 -18.64
N HIS A 354 -7.21 -9.47 -17.60
CA HIS A 354 -7.47 -8.41 -16.64
C HIS A 354 -6.28 -8.12 -15.70
N CYS A 355 -5.62 -9.16 -15.17
CA CYS A 355 -4.43 -8.99 -14.32
C CYS A 355 -3.29 -8.30 -15.07
N LEU A 356 -3.09 -8.69 -16.33
CA LEU A 356 -2.04 -8.16 -17.19
C LEU A 356 -2.38 -6.75 -17.70
N SER A 357 -3.61 -6.48 -18.16
CA SER A 357 -4.00 -5.16 -18.67
C SER A 357 -3.87 -4.05 -17.62
N SER A 358 -3.98 -4.41 -16.34
CA SER A 358 -3.95 -3.44 -15.25
C SER A 358 -2.58 -2.92 -14.90
N TRP A 359 -1.51 -3.63 -15.26
CA TRP A 359 -0.15 -3.26 -14.86
C TRP A 359 0.87 -3.31 -15.98
N LEU A 360 0.63 -4.10 -17.03
CA LEU A 360 1.55 -4.33 -18.14
C LEU A 360 1.09 -3.61 -19.41
N THR A 361 2.05 -3.04 -20.15
CA THR A 361 1.79 -2.47 -21.48
C THR A 361 1.47 -3.57 -22.47
N ILE A 362 0.91 -3.19 -23.64
CA ILE A 362 0.61 -4.15 -24.69
C ILE A 362 1.83 -4.97 -25.12
N GLU A 363 2.99 -4.34 -25.14
CA GLU A 363 4.25 -4.96 -25.53
C GLU A 363 4.77 -5.96 -24.48
N GLU A 364 4.60 -5.65 -23.19
CA GLU A 364 5.11 -6.48 -22.09
C GLU A 364 4.32 -7.80 -21.95
N TRP A 365 2.99 -7.74 -22.04
CA TRP A 365 2.12 -8.92 -21.91
C TRP A 365 1.87 -9.70 -23.22
N GLN A 366 2.28 -9.18 -24.38
CA GLN A 366 2.35 -9.95 -25.65
C GLN A 366 3.67 -10.72 -25.81
N ASN A 367 4.50 -10.75 -24.76
CA ASN A 367 5.68 -11.59 -24.74
C ASN A 367 5.31 -13.08 -24.79
N ALA A 368 6.10 -13.87 -25.52
CA ALA A 368 5.91 -15.33 -25.67
C ALA A 368 5.69 -16.08 -24.35
N LYS A 369 6.24 -15.58 -23.24
CA LYS A 369 6.04 -16.14 -21.90
C LYS A 369 4.57 -16.07 -21.44
N PHE A 370 3.90 -14.93 -21.62
CA PHE A 370 2.49 -14.78 -21.23
C PHE A 370 1.55 -15.50 -22.22
N GLU A 371 1.91 -15.59 -23.50
CA GLU A 371 1.14 -16.39 -24.47
C GLU A 371 1.10 -17.88 -24.10
N ALA A 372 2.22 -18.43 -23.62
CA ALA A 372 2.27 -19.81 -23.15
C ALA A 372 1.33 -20.03 -21.94
N ILE A 373 1.29 -19.08 -21.01
CA ILE A 373 0.39 -19.11 -19.83
C ILE A 373 -1.08 -19.03 -20.29
N ARG A 374 -1.41 -18.10 -21.20
CA ARG A 374 -2.76 -17.97 -21.76
C ARG A 374 -3.24 -19.25 -22.43
N LEU A 375 -2.39 -19.89 -23.24
CA LEU A 375 -2.72 -21.15 -23.90
C LEU A 375 -3.07 -22.24 -22.88
N LYS A 376 -2.26 -22.39 -21.82
CA LYS A 376 -2.51 -23.37 -20.77
C LYS A 376 -3.82 -23.10 -20.01
N LEU A 377 -4.14 -21.84 -19.75
CA LEU A 377 -5.35 -21.44 -19.01
C LEU A 377 -6.61 -21.29 -19.87
N SER A 378 -6.49 -21.29 -21.21
CA SER A 378 -7.63 -21.24 -22.13
C SER A 378 -8.59 -22.43 -21.99
N HIS A 379 -8.11 -23.54 -21.42
CA HIS A 379 -8.89 -24.74 -21.13
C HIS A 379 -9.35 -24.84 -19.67
N ALA A 380 -8.94 -23.91 -18.81
CA ALA A 380 -9.34 -23.88 -17.40
C ALA A 380 -10.68 -23.13 -17.25
N SER A 381 -11.68 -23.82 -16.69
CA SER A 381 -12.92 -23.19 -16.26
C SER A 381 -12.69 -22.51 -14.91
N ILE A 382 -13.00 -21.21 -14.82
CA ILE A 382 -12.86 -20.43 -13.60
C ILE A 382 -14.25 -20.08 -13.08
N ASP A 383 -14.53 -20.42 -11.83
CA ASP A 383 -15.75 -20.02 -11.14
C ASP A 383 -15.44 -19.03 -10.01
N LEU A 384 -15.46 -17.74 -10.34
CA LEU A 384 -15.22 -16.66 -9.38
C LEU A 384 -16.34 -16.53 -8.34
N THR A 385 -17.49 -17.23 -8.51
CA THR A 385 -18.56 -17.23 -7.50
C THR A 385 -18.25 -18.13 -6.31
N ARG A 386 -17.33 -19.09 -6.47
CA ARG A 386 -16.79 -19.92 -5.39
C ARG A 386 -15.70 -19.21 -4.60
N VAL A 387 -15.13 -18.15 -5.17
CA VAL A 387 -14.12 -17.31 -4.55
C VAL A 387 -14.80 -16.34 -3.59
N GLN A 388 -15.07 -16.79 -2.37
CA GLN A 388 -15.18 -15.85 -1.26
C GLN A 388 -13.78 -15.29 -1.03
N VAL A 389 -13.50 -14.09 -1.55
CA VAL A 389 -12.35 -13.31 -1.04
C VAL A 389 -12.61 -13.20 0.46
N PRO A 390 -11.76 -13.79 1.32
CA PRO A 390 -11.97 -13.69 2.75
C PRO A 390 -12.04 -12.22 3.09
N ILE A 391 -13.19 -11.73 3.53
CA ILE A 391 -13.21 -10.51 4.32
C ILE A 391 -12.47 -10.95 5.57
N ASP A 392 -11.24 -10.46 5.75
CA ASP A 392 -10.38 -10.85 6.86
C ASP A 392 -11.01 -10.39 8.17
N THR A 393 -11.97 -11.17 8.66
CA THR A 393 -12.59 -11.02 9.97
C THR A 393 -11.96 -12.06 10.88
N LYS A 394 -10.81 -11.73 11.44
CA LYS A 394 -10.45 -12.23 12.77
C LYS A 394 -10.12 -11.05 13.66
#